data_AF-J0QYP1-F1
#
_entry.id   AF-J0QYP1-F1
#
_cell.length_a   1.000
_cell.length_b   1.000
_cell.length_c   1.000
_cell.angle_alpha   90.00
_cell.angle_beta   90.00
_cell.angle_gamma   90.00
#
_symmetry.space_group_name_H-M   'P 1'
#
loop_
_entity.id
_entity.type
_entity.pdbx_description
1 polymer ?
#
loop_
_entity_poly.entity_id
_entity_poly.type
_entity_poly.pdbx_seq_one_letter_code
_entity_poly.pdbx_strand_id
1 'polypeptide(L)'
;MDKSVLIKKDEILLVICNDERENIAKYGPFFEEKDVIDFIDETDNAVQIFRVEPAINRCEDISEDIAEFYIKHHEQKCFDGIIPHDFVKDSDAYGFFLEEIEKQRYQDKIYGTYEEQNRLTLWDVIPNYPHYTGRF
;
A
#
# COMPACT_ATOMS: atom_id res chain seq x y z
N MET A 1 2.51 6.24 9.62
CA MET A 1 2.98 7.46 10.34
C MET A 1 2.27 8.66 9.71
N ASP A 2 1.99 9.74 10.44
CA ASP A 2 1.18 10.89 9.96
C ASP A 2 2.05 11.92 9.18
N LYS A 3 2.90 11.43 8.28
CA LYS A 3 3.79 12.28 7.45
C LYS A 3 3.05 12.55 6.15
N SER A 4 2.39 13.70 6.08
CA SER A 4 1.54 14.03 4.94
C SER A 4 2.39 14.27 3.68
N VAL A 5 2.11 13.53 2.61
CA VAL A 5 2.83 13.60 1.32
C VAL A 5 2.35 14.77 0.45
N LEU A 6 1.66 15.73 1.07
CA LEU A 6 1.15 16.91 0.39
C LEU A 6 2.29 17.77 -0.14
N ILE A 7 2.23 18.07 -1.43
CA ILE A 7 3.16 18.94 -2.15
C ILE A 7 2.55 20.34 -2.16
N LYS A 8 3.24 21.32 -1.58
CA LYS A 8 2.78 22.73 -1.55
C LYS A 8 2.88 23.39 -2.92
N LYS A 9 2.27 24.57 -3.07
CA LYS A 9 2.25 25.34 -4.33
C LYS A 9 3.64 25.76 -4.82
N ASP A 10 4.57 25.95 -3.90
CA ASP A 10 5.96 26.30 -4.14
C ASP A 10 6.90 25.09 -4.21
N GLU A 11 6.35 23.88 -4.11
CA GLU A 11 7.06 22.61 -4.19
C GLU A 11 6.81 21.97 -5.57
N ILE A 12 7.77 21.18 -6.02
CA ILE A 12 7.72 20.41 -7.26
C ILE A 12 7.75 18.94 -6.87
N LEU A 13 6.82 18.18 -7.42
CA LEU A 13 6.88 16.73 -7.45
C LEU A 13 7.64 16.31 -8.72
N LEU A 14 8.75 15.61 -8.54
CA LEU A 14 9.60 15.09 -9.61
C LEU A 14 9.55 13.57 -9.57
N VAL A 15 9.09 12.96 -10.65
CA VAL A 15 9.08 11.50 -10.83
C VAL A 15 10.17 11.15 -11.82
N ILE A 16 11.09 10.30 -11.37
CA ILE A 16 12.17 9.76 -12.18
C ILE A 16 11.78 8.36 -12.63
N CYS A 17 11.81 8.15 -13.94
CA CYS A 17 11.50 6.90 -14.60
C CYS A 17 12.79 6.23 -15.10
N ASN A 18 12.70 4.96 -15.46
CA ASN A 18 13.82 4.23 -16.06
C ASN A 18 14.32 4.88 -17.37
N ASP A 19 13.42 5.44 -18.18
CA ASP A 19 13.76 6.30 -19.32
C ASP A 19 13.73 7.77 -18.89
N GLU A 20 14.86 8.45 -19.02
CA GLU A 20 15.01 9.88 -18.71
C GLU A 20 14.02 10.78 -19.48
N ARG A 21 13.53 10.33 -20.64
CA ARG A 21 12.56 11.05 -21.47
C ARG A 21 11.14 10.98 -20.91
N GLU A 22 10.87 10.01 -20.05
CA GLU A 22 9.59 9.77 -19.40
C GLU A 22 9.55 10.41 -18.00
N ASN A 23 10.64 11.03 -17.56
CA ASN A 23 10.66 11.82 -16.33
C ASN A 23 9.60 12.93 -16.40
N ILE A 24 8.73 13.00 -15.41
CA ILE A 24 7.72 14.05 -15.29
C ILE A 24 7.95 14.88 -14.03
N ALA A 25 7.64 16.17 -14.15
CA ALA A 25 7.72 17.09 -13.02
C ALA A 25 6.55 18.06 -13.05
N LYS A 26 5.95 18.32 -11.90
CA LYS A 26 4.82 19.23 -11.78
C LYS A 26 4.90 20.02 -10.49
N TYR A 27 4.70 21.33 -10.61
CA TYR A 27 4.49 22.18 -9.45
C TYR A 27 3.19 21.78 -8.74
N GLY A 28 3.22 21.78 -7.42
CA GLY A 28 1.99 21.67 -6.63
C GLY A 28 1.08 22.89 -6.83
N PRO A 29 -0.02 22.97 -6.07
CA PRO A 29 -0.33 22.10 -4.94
C PRO A 29 -1.00 20.79 -5.36
N PHE A 30 -0.66 19.71 -4.67
CA PHE A 30 -1.44 18.48 -4.64
C PHE A 30 -2.20 18.45 -3.31
N PHE A 31 -3.52 18.45 -3.36
CA PHE A 31 -4.37 18.63 -2.17
C PHE A 31 -4.75 17.30 -1.53
N GLU A 32 -4.76 16.22 -2.30
CA GLU A 32 -5.09 14.88 -1.85
C GLU A 32 -3.98 13.89 -2.26
N GLU A 33 -3.76 12.86 -1.46
CA GLU A 33 -2.77 11.80 -1.76
C GLU A 33 -3.07 11.12 -3.09
N LYS A 34 -4.35 10.92 -3.42
CA LYS A 34 -4.77 10.34 -4.69
C LYS A 34 -4.30 11.17 -5.89
N ASP A 35 -4.23 12.50 -5.78
CA ASP A 35 -3.81 13.36 -6.89
C ASP A 35 -2.33 13.12 -7.22
N VAL A 36 -1.53 12.76 -6.20
CA VAL A 36 -0.12 12.40 -6.35
C VAL A 36 -0.01 11.05 -7.04
N ILE A 37 -0.82 10.06 -6.61
CA ILE A 37 -0.85 8.72 -7.21
C ILE A 37 -1.31 8.79 -8.68
N ASP A 38 -2.39 9.49 -8.96
CA ASP A 38 -2.93 9.68 -10.32
C ASP A 38 -1.88 10.29 -11.26
N PHE A 39 -1.06 11.23 -10.76
CA PHE A 39 0.04 11.83 -11.52
C PHE A 39 1.20 10.85 -11.77
N ILE A 40 1.52 9.99 -10.82
CA ILE A 40 2.56 8.96 -10.99
C ILE A 40 2.10 7.90 -12.00
N ASP A 41 0.82 7.51 -11.93
CA ASP A 41 0.16 6.58 -12.86
C ASP A 41 0.08 7.14 -14.31
N GLU A 42 0.38 8.43 -14.55
CA GLU A 42 0.57 8.97 -15.91
C GLU A 42 1.85 8.43 -16.59
N THR A 43 2.78 7.88 -15.81
CA THR A 43 4.03 7.26 -16.29
C THR A 43 4.02 5.77 -16.06
N ASP A 44 4.80 5.04 -16.86
CA ASP A 44 5.13 3.64 -16.57
C ASP A 44 6.56 3.58 -16.00
N ASN A 45 6.84 2.63 -15.10
CA ASN A 45 8.20 2.36 -14.60
C ASN A 45 8.86 3.52 -13.83
N ALA A 46 8.11 4.25 -13.00
CA ALA A 46 8.67 5.17 -12.02
C ALA A 46 9.64 4.43 -11.06
N VAL A 47 10.82 5.01 -10.85
CA VAL A 47 11.93 4.43 -10.07
C VAL A 47 12.17 5.20 -8.78
N GLN A 48 12.08 6.53 -8.82
CA GLN A 48 12.24 7.38 -7.65
C GLN A 48 11.35 8.61 -7.73
N ILE A 49 10.95 9.12 -6.57
CA ILE A 49 10.10 10.28 -6.46
C ILE A 49 10.69 11.28 -5.48
N PHE A 50 10.88 12.49 -5.96
CA PHE A 50 11.47 13.58 -5.20
C PHE A 50 10.48 14.71 -4.99
N ARG A 51 10.55 15.27 -3.79
CA ARG A 51 9.98 16.58 -3.46
C ARG A 51 11.07 17.63 -3.53
N VAL A 52 10.91 18.57 -4.45
CA VAL A 52 11.87 19.66 -4.64
C VAL A 52 11.24 20.97 -4.18
N GLU A 53 11.97 21.70 -3.34
CA GLU A 53 11.66 23.04 -2.87
C GLU A 53 12.67 24.02 -3.45
N PRO A 54 12.38 24.65 -4.60
CA PRO A 54 13.32 25.55 -5.27
C PRO A 54 13.72 26.75 -4.41
N ALA A 55 12.80 27.25 -3.57
CA ALA A 55 13.01 28.45 -2.75
C ALA A 55 14.15 28.28 -1.73
N ILE A 56 14.31 27.08 -1.17
CA ILE A 56 15.35 26.75 -0.19
C ILE A 56 16.38 25.75 -0.73
N ASN A 57 16.29 25.41 -2.02
CA ASN A 57 17.13 24.42 -2.69
C ASN A 57 17.18 23.06 -1.95
N ARG A 58 16.03 22.61 -1.44
CA ARG A 58 15.87 21.31 -0.77
C ARG A 58 15.32 20.29 -1.75
N CYS A 59 15.87 19.08 -1.70
CA CYS A 59 15.39 17.91 -2.43
C CYS A 59 15.27 16.77 -1.41
N GLU A 60 14.06 16.26 -1.21
CA GLU A 60 13.77 15.12 -0.33
C GLU A 60 13.29 13.94 -1.18
N ASP A 61 13.88 12.77 -0.96
CA ASP A 61 13.37 11.51 -1.51
C ASP A 61 12.15 11.10 -0.68
N ILE A 62 11.00 10.99 -1.33
CA ILE A 62 9.72 10.63 -0.73
C ILE A 62 9.16 9.33 -1.34
N SER A 63 10.00 8.55 -2.01
CA SER A 63 9.60 7.31 -2.69
C SER A 63 8.98 6.31 -1.72
N GLU A 64 9.58 6.14 -0.54
CA GLU A 64 9.08 5.23 0.50
C GLU A 64 7.74 5.70 1.07
N ASP A 65 7.64 7.00 1.40
CA ASP A 65 6.40 7.60 1.89
C ASP A 65 5.28 7.37 0.85
N ILE A 66 5.54 7.62 -0.44
CA ILE A 66 4.57 7.39 -1.53
C ILE A 66 4.26 5.91 -1.74
N ALA A 67 5.24 5.01 -1.60
CA ALA A 67 5.02 3.57 -1.77
C ALA A 67 3.98 3.03 -0.79
N GLU A 68 4.00 3.46 0.48
CA GLU A 68 2.97 3.13 1.48
C GLU A 68 1.56 3.54 0.99
N PHE A 69 1.41 4.78 0.49
CA PHE A 69 0.12 5.25 -0.04
C PHE A 69 -0.28 4.55 -1.33
N TYR A 70 0.68 4.25 -2.22
CA TYR A 70 0.44 3.56 -3.48
C TYR A 70 -0.11 2.16 -3.23
N ILE A 71 0.52 1.39 -2.33
CA ILE A 71 0.07 0.05 -1.95
C ILE A 71 -1.33 0.11 -1.37
N LYS A 72 -1.63 1.07 -0.50
CA LYS A 72 -2.96 1.23 0.08
C LYS A 72 -4.02 1.58 -0.97
N HIS A 73 -3.68 2.38 -1.97
CA HIS A 73 -4.60 2.76 -3.05
C HIS A 73 -4.80 1.64 -4.09
N HIS A 74 -3.77 0.82 -4.31
CA HIS A 74 -3.74 -0.27 -5.29
C HIS A 74 -3.61 -1.66 -4.64
N GLU A 75 -4.15 -1.83 -3.43
CA GLU A 75 -3.95 -3.03 -2.58
C GLU A 75 -4.20 -4.33 -3.35
N GLN A 76 -5.31 -4.40 -4.08
CA GLN A 76 -5.67 -5.59 -4.85
C GLN A 76 -4.69 -5.87 -6.00
N LYS A 77 -4.21 -4.84 -6.70
CA LYS A 77 -3.19 -5.01 -7.76
C LYS A 77 -1.86 -5.47 -7.15
N CYS A 78 -1.47 -4.89 -6.02
CA CYS A 78 -0.26 -5.26 -5.29
C CYS A 78 -0.33 -6.70 -4.77
N PHE A 79 -1.51 -7.13 -4.29
CA PHE A 79 -1.77 -8.51 -3.88
C PHE A 79 -1.64 -9.48 -5.04
N ASP A 80 -2.13 -9.11 -6.22
CA ASP A 80 -2.01 -9.88 -7.47
C ASP A 80 -0.58 -9.84 -8.06
N GLY A 81 0.34 -9.09 -7.45
CA GLY A 81 1.73 -8.94 -7.90
C GLY A 81 1.89 -8.07 -9.15
N ILE A 82 0.87 -7.27 -9.50
CA ILE A 82 0.87 -6.37 -10.64
C ILE A 82 1.33 -5.00 -10.17
N ILE A 83 2.64 -4.77 -10.19
CA ILE A 83 3.27 -3.52 -9.76
C ILE A 83 3.97 -2.88 -10.96
N PRO A 84 3.46 -1.75 -11.47
CA PRO A 84 4.02 -1.08 -12.65
C PRO A 84 5.25 -0.21 -12.36
N HIS A 85 5.57 0.03 -11.08
CA HIS A 85 6.63 0.95 -10.68
C HIS A 85 7.68 0.29 -9.79
N ASP A 86 8.95 0.51 -10.12
CA ASP A 86 10.08 -0.06 -9.40
C ASP A 86 10.20 0.53 -7.99
N PHE A 87 9.86 1.82 -7.81
CA PHE A 87 9.91 2.46 -6.48
C PHE A 87 9.00 1.75 -5.45
N VAL A 88 7.89 1.16 -5.89
CA VAL A 88 6.99 0.39 -5.01
C VAL A 88 7.60 -0.98 -4.73
N LYS A 89 8.08 -1.66 -5.77
CA LYS A 89 8.62 -3.01 -5.66
C LYS A 89 9.85 -3.08 -4.75
N ASP A 90 10.69 -2.05 -4.80
CA ASP A 90 11.92 -1.96 -4.03
C ASP A 90 11.73 -1.25 -2.67
N SER A 91 10.49 -0.86 -2.33
CA SER A 91 10.16 -0.22 -1.05
C SER A 91 10.13 -1.20 0.12
N ASP A 92 10.48 -0.70 1.31
CA ASP A 92 10.32 -1.46 2.55
C ASP A 92 8.83 -1.70 2.84
N ALA A 93 7.96 -0.73 2.48
CA ALA A 93 6.51 -0.81 2.60
C ALA A 93 5.92 -2.03 1.86
N TYR A 94 6.40 -2.32 0.65
CA TYR A 94 5.97 -3.52 -0.07
C TYR A 94 6.46 -4.81 0.58
N GLY A 95 7.68 -4.81 1.12
CA GLY A 95 8.19 -5.90 1.93
C GLY A 95 7.28 -6.21 3.13
N PHE A 96 6.90 -5.19 3.91
CA PHE A 96 5.97 -5.34 5.03
C PHE A 96 4.59 -5.84 4.59
N PHE A 97 4.08 -5.34 3.46
CA PHE A 97 2.81 -5.80 2.90
C PHE A 97 2.83 -7.29 2.54
N LEU A 98 3.93 -7.79 1.95
CA LEU A 98 4.10 -9.21 1.66
C LEU A 98 4.19 -10.08 2.92
N GLU A 99 4.92 -9.61 3.94
CA GLU A 99 5.00 -10.30 5.24
C GLU A 99 3.63 -10.41 5.91
N GLU A 100 2.80 -9.36 5.83
CA GLU A 100 1.46 -9.36 6.39
C GLU A 100 0.56 -10.38 5.68
N ILE A 101 0.63 -10.47 4.34
CA ILE A 101 -0.08 -11.50 3.56
C ILE A 101 0.39 -12.90 3.95
N GLU A 102 1.69 -13.13 4.08
CA GLU A 102 2.21 -14.45 4.47
C GLU A 102 1.75 -14.84 5.88
N LYS A 103 1.76 -13.87 6.80
CA LYS A 103 1.26 -14.08 8.16
C LYS A 103 -0.23 -14.43 8.15
N GLN A 104 -1.05 -13.75 7.35
CA GLN A 104 -2.47 -14.09 7.18
C GLN A 104 -2.63 -15.51 6.64
N ARG A 105 -1.90 -15.90 5.59
CA ARG A 105 -1.93 -17.26 5.03
C ARG A 105 -1.54 -18.32 6.06
N TYR A 106 -0.55 -18.04 6.91
CA TYR A 106 -0.15 -18.93 7.97
C TYR A 106 -1.25 -19.08 9.04
N GLN A 107 -1.90 -17.98 9.43
CA GLN A 107 -3.04 -18.01 10.37
C GLN A 107 -4.20 -18.81 9.77
N ASP A 108 -4.56 -18.57 8.52
CA ASP A 108 -5.62 -19.30 7.81
C ASP A 108 -5.31 -20.80 7.73
N LYS A 109 -4.05 -21.17 7.52
CA LYS A 109 -3.63 -22.58 7.52
C LYS A 109 -3.77 -23.25 8.89
N ILE A 110 -3.51 -22.54 9.98
CA ILE A 110 -3.57 -23.10 11.34
C ILE A 110 -4.99 -23.14 11.87
N TYR A 111 -5.75 -22.07 11.67
CA TYR A 111 -7.03 -21.84 12.32
C TYR A 111 -8.22 -21.97 11.37
N GLY A 112 -7.99 -22.19 10.07
CA GLY A 112 -8.98 -22.02 9.03
C GLY A 112 -9.13 -20.54 8.65
N THR A 113 -9.62 -20.28 7.45
CA THR A 113 -9.93 -18.91 6.99
C THR A 113 -10.97 -18.25 7.88
N TYR A 114 -11.03 -16.92 7.90
CA TYR A 114 -12.08 -16.20 8.64
C TYR A 114 -13.51 -16.67 8.26
N GLU A 115 -13.76 -16.96 6.99
CA GLU A 115 -15.06 -17.48 6.54
C GLU A 115 -15.37 -18.87 7.10
N GLU A 116 -14.36 -19.75 7.19
CA GLU A 116 -14.49 -21.07 7.79
C GLU A 116 -14.72 -20.95 9.30
N GLN A 117 -13.97 -20.07 9.97
CA GLN A 117 -14.11 -19.79 11.40
C GLN A 117 -15.48 -19.21 11.75
N ASN A 118 -16.00 -18.28 10.93
CA ASN A 118 -17.30 -17.66 11.16
C ASN A 118 -18.48 -18.60 10.84
N ARG A 119 -18.22 -19.75 10.20
CA ARG A 119 -19.17 -20.85 10.06
C ARG A 119 -19.10 -21.86 11.20
N LEU A 120 -18.07 -21.79 12.05
CA LEU A 120 -17.96 -22.68 13.19
C LEU A 120 -19.07 -22.38 14.18
N THR A 121 -19.82 -23.41 14.54
CA THR A 121 -20.72 -23.38 15.68
C THR A 121 -19.95 -23.75 16.93
N LEU A 122 -20.52 -23.45 18.11
CA LEU A 122 -19.91 -23.78 19.40
C LEU A 122 -19.55 -25.28 19.55
N TRP A 123 -20.25 -26.14 18.79
CA TRP A 123 -20.03 -27.60 18.71
C TRP A 123 -18.75 -27.96 17.97
N ASP A 124 -18.36 -27.19 16.96
CA ASP A 124 -17.18 -27.45 16.14
C ASP A 124 -15.87 -27.11 16.87
N VAL A 125 -15.95 -26.27 17.92
CA VAL A 125 -14.80 -25.78 18.69
C VAL A 125 -14.62 -26.53 20.01
N ILE A 126 -15.68 -27.11 20.59
CA ILE A 126 -15.64 -27.77 21.90
C ILE A 126 -15.96 -29.27 21.73
N PRO A 127 -14.94 -30.16 21.78
CA PRO A 127 -15.12 -31.59 21.50
C PRO A 127 -15.99 -32.36 22.51
N ASN A 128 -16.58 -31.70 23.51
CA ASN A 128 -17.49 -32.26 24.51
C ASN A 128 -18.61 -31.28 24.92
N TYR A 129 -19.10 -30.42 24.01
CA TYR A 129 -20.19 -29.52 24.37
C TYR A 129 -21.47 -30.35 24.65
N PRO A 130 -22.13 -30.20 25.82
CA PRO A 130 -23.31 -30.99 26.15
C PRO A 130 -24.56 -30.49 25.40
N HIS A 131 -25.28 -31.41 24.74
CA HIS A 131 -26.61 -31.16 24.19
C HIS A 131 -27.62 -30.92 25.30
N TYR A 132 -27.79 -29.66 25.73
CA TYR A 132 -28.99 -29.28 26.45
C TYR A 132 -30.16 -29.19 25.45
N THR A 133 -30.78 -30.33 25.15
CA THR A 133 -32.11 -30.35 24.56
C THR A 133 -33.10 -29.90 25.65
N GLY A 134 -33.27 -28.59 25.78
CA GLY A 134 -34.36 -28.02 26.57
C GLY A 134 -35.69 -28.41 25.95
N ARG A 135 -36.34 -29.44 26.51
CA ARG A 135 -37.79 -29.61 26.36
C ARG A 135 -38.45 -28.47 27.14
N PHE A 136 -38.98 -27.49 26.42
CA PHE A 136 -40.04 -26.63 26.92
C PHE A 136 -41.35 -27.42 27.02
#